data_AF-A0A3S0SXP2-F1
#
_entry.id   AF-A0A3S0SXP2-F1
#
_cell.length_a   1.000
_cell.length_b   1.000
_cell.length_c   1.000
_cell.angle_alpha   90.00
_cell.angle_beta   90.00
_cell.angle_gamma   90.00
#
_symmetry.space_group_name_H-M   'P 1'
#
loop_
_entity.id
_entity.type
_entity.pdbx_description
1 polymer ?
#
loop_
_entity_poly.entity_id
_entity_poly.type
_entity_poly.pdbx_seq_one_letter_code
_entity_poly.pdbx_strand_id
1 'polypeptide(L)'
;MKFKNAIVLMAALLSSCAASSSMRTSENELIIKTEAAPVCGNIGAMKVAEKQAAIETIKAGYDRYIILGQAGTDTTRVVQMPGSYTTTGTATVYGNTGYYSGNTVYNPGPTFVAGGHNQDLAVRMFKEGEPGSERALSARERLGPKWALIVRDGINTCAG
;
A
#
# COMPACT_ATOMS: atom_id res chain seq x y z
N MET A 1 -14.04 -10.87 35.90
CA MET A 1 -13.04 -11.07 34.81
C MET A 1 -13.81 -11.28 33.51
N LYS A 2 -14.25 -10.29 32.73
CA LYS A 2 -13.56 -9.20 31.99
C LYS A 2 -12.46 -9.67 31.02
N PHE A 3 -12.76 -10.64 30.14
CA PHE A 3 -11.84 -11.07 29.06
C PHE A 3 -12.50 -11.22 27.66
N LYS A 4 -13.74 -10.74 27.45
CA LYS A 4 -14.40 -10.86 26.13
C LYS A 4 -14.20 -9.67 25.17
N ASN A 5 -13.69 -8.53 25.65
CA ASN A 5 -13.54 -7.32 24.83
C ASN A 5 -12.14 -7.11 24.23
N ALA A 6 -11.18 -8.00 24.49
CA ALA A 6 -9.79 -7.83 24.03
C ALA A 6 -9.58 -8.19 22.54
N ILE A 7 -10.47 -8.98 21.93
CA ILE A 7 -10.30 -9.47 20.55
C ILE A 7 -10.61 -8.37 19.50
N VAL A 8 -11.47 -7.40 19.82
CA VAL A 8 -11.86 -6.34 18.87
C VAL A 8 -10.77 -5.27 18.72
N LEU A 9 -9.89 -5.09 19.71
CA LEU A 9 -8.80 -4.10 19.62
C LEU A 9 -7.65 -4.52 18.70
N MET A 10 -7.48 -5.82 18.42
CA MET A 10 -6.33 -6.30 17.64
C MET A 10 -6.55 -6.24 16.12
N ALA A 11 -7.80 -6.15 15.67
CA ALA A 11 -8.15 -5.97 14.26
C ALA A 11 -7.99 -4.50 13.78
N ALA A 12 -7.90 -3.54 14.70
CA ALA A 12 -7.77 -2.12 14.38
C ALA A 12 -6.32 -1.67 14.10
N LEU A 13 -5.35 -2.58 14.21
CA LEU A 13 -3.91 -2.32 14.00
C LEU A 13 -3.36 -2.93 12.71
N LEU A 14 -4.23 -3.35 11.78
CA LEU A 14 -3.83 -3.49 10.37
C LEU A 14 -3.66 -2.09 9.78
N SER A 15 -2.64 -1.38 10.26
CA SER A 15 -2.11 -0.19 9.62
C SER A 15 -1.74 -0.60 8.20
N SER A 16 -2.56 -0.19 7.24
CA SER A 16 -2.31 -0.36 5.82
C SER A 16 -1.13 0.53 5.45
N CYS A 17 0.08 -0.03 5.57
CA CYS A 17 1.31 0.72 5.35
C CYS A 17 1.32 1.29 3.94
N ALA A 18 1.39 2.62 3.87
CA ALA A 18 1.82 3.32 2.68
C ALA A 18 3.01 4.19 3.05
N ALA A 19 3.98 4.29 2.15
CA ALA A 19 5.12 5.17 2.27
C ALA A 19 5.10 6.12 1.08
N SER A 20 5.44 7.39 1.32
CA SER A 20 5.53 8.38 0.25
C SER A 20 6.84 9.16 0.34
N SER A 21 7.40 9.50 -0.81
CA SER A 21 8.55 10.39 -0.94
C SER A 21 8.23 11.53 -1.91
N SER A 22 8.73 12.73 -1.62
CA SER A 22 8.57 13.92 -2.46
C SER A 22 9.91 14.40 -2.97
N MET A 23 9.95 14.84 -4.23
CA MET A 23 11.10 15.46 -4.86
C MET A 23 10.66 16.75 -5.53
N ARG A 24 11.22 17.89 -5.11
CA ARG A 24 10.97 19.17 -5.80
C ARG A 24 11.67 19.19 -7.14
N THR A 25 10.92 19.43 -8.20
CA THR A 25 11.43 19.62 -9.57
C THR A 25 11.64 21.09 -9.89
N SER A 26 10.88 21.97 -9.24
CA SER A 26 11.07 23.42 -9.26
C SER A 26 10.65 24.02 -7.91
N GLU A 27 10.63 25.36 -7.79
CA GLU A 27 10.12 26.04 -6.59
C GLU A 27 8.63 25.73 -6.35
N ASN A 28 7.84 25.69 -7.43
CA ASN A 28 6.39 25.48 -7.38
C ASN A 28 5.93 24.12 -7.92
N GLU A 29 6.84 23.22 -8.29
CA GLU A 29 6.51 21.89 -8.80
C GLU A 29 7.27 20.79 -8.07
N LEU A 30 6.58 19.67 -7.85
CA LEU A 30 7.14 18.50 -7.19
C LEU A 30 6.57 17.21 -7.76
N ILE A 31 7.36 16.15 -7.67
CA ILE A 31 6.95 14.78 -7.96
C ILE A 31 6.82 14.03 -6.64
N ILE A 32 5.74 13.27 -6.49
CA ILE A 32 5.46 12.43 -5.33
C ILE A 32 5.43 11.00 -5.79
N LYS A 33 6.14 10.13 -5.10
CA LYS A 33 6.05 8.68 -5.27
C LYS A 33 5.46 8.07 -4.02
N THR A 34 4.37 7.32 -4.20
CA THR A 34 3.64 6.66 -3.13
C THR A 34 3.65 5.17 -3.38
N GLU A 35 4.14 4.40 -2.42
CA GLU A 35 4.10 2.94 -2.42
C GLU A 35 3.10 2.49 -1.36
N ALA A 36 2.03 1.83 -1.80
CA ALA A 36 0.99 1.33 -0.90
C ALA A 36 0.97 -0.20 -0.89
N ALA A 37 0.81 -0.79 0.29
CA ALA A 37 0.68 -2.24 0.44
C ALA A 37 -0.49 -2.79 -0.41
N PRO A 38 -0.47 -4.09 -0.82
CA PRO A 38 -1.52 -4.68 -1.66
C PRO A 38 -2.92 -4.51 -1.07
N VAL A 39 -3.04 -4.53 0.26
CA VAL A 39 -4.30 -4.36 0.99
C VAL A 39 -4.94 -2.97 0.77
N CYS A 40 -4.16 -1.97 0.38
CA CYS A 40 -4.67 -0.62 0.12
C CYS A 40 -5.54 -0.54 -1.14
N GLY A 41 -5.35 -1.46 -2.09
CA GLY A 41 -5.92 -1.35 -3.42
C GLY A 41 -5.43 -0.11 -4.18
N ASN A 42 -5.77 -0.04 -5.47
CA ASN A 42 -5.42 1.11 -6.30
C ASN A 42 -6.05 2.43 -5.78
N ILE A 43 -7.30 2.39 -5.32
CA ILE A 43 -8.02 3.57 -4.84
C ILE A 43 -7.41 4.09 -3.51
N GLY A 44 -7.02 3.21 -2.60
CA GLY A 44 -6.39 3.61 -1.35
C GLY A 44 -5.04 4.27 -1.61
N ALA A 45 -4.24 3.70 -2.50
CA ALA A 45 -2.96 4.26 -2.93
C ALA A 45 -3.13 5.69 -3.50
N MET A 46 -4.12 5.88 -4.38
CA MET A 46 -4.44 7.20 -4.95
C MET A 46 -4.82 8.23 -3.88
N LYS A 47 -5.63 7.83 -2.90
CA LYS A 47 -6.03 8.72 -1.79
C LYS A 47 -4.83 9.13 -0.92
N VAL A 48 -3.91 8.20 -0.66
CA VAL A 48 -2.68 8.51 0.09
C VAL A 48 -1.81 9.48 -0.70
N ALA A 49 -1.58 9.21 -1.99
CA ALA A 49 -0.77 10.06 -2.85
C ALA A 49 -1.33 11.49 -2.95
N GLU A 50 -2.66 11.62 -3.08
CA GLU A 50 -3.33 12.91 -3.13
C GLU A 50 -3.22 13.68 -1.80
N LYS A 51 -3.39 13.00 -0.66
CA LYS A 51 -3.20 13.63 0.65
C LYS A 51 -1.74 14.03 0.87
N GLN A 52 -0.79 13.21 0.41
CA GLN A 52 0.62 13.57 0.45
C GLN A 52 0.90 14.82 -0.38
N ALA A 53 0.26 14.99 -1.54
CA ALA A 53 0.35 16.22 -2.33
C ALA A 53 -0.11 17.44 -1.55
N ALA A 54 -1.24 17.35 -0.85
CA ALA A 54 -1.72 18.43 0.00
C ALA A 54 -0.76 18.73 1.17
N ILE A 55 -0.18 17.69 1.80
CA ILE A 55 0.80 17.86 2.89
C ILE A 55 2.03 18.62 2.40
N GLU A 56 2.62 18.20 1.28
CA GLU A 56 3.84 18.80 0.74
C GLU A 56 3.58 20.21 0.21
N THR A 57 2.38 20.48 -0.32
CA THR A 57 1.94 21.84 -0.70
C THR A 57 1.97 22.78 0.49
N ILE A 58 1.39 22.37 1.63
CA ILE A 58 1.36 23.18 2.85
C ILE A 58 2.77 23.35 3.42
N LYS A 59 3.58 22.29 3.45
CA LYS A 59 4.97 22.34 3.92
C LYS A 59 5.85 23.26 3.08
N ALA A 60 5.59 23.34 1.78
CA ALA A 60 6.29 24.23 0.87
C ALA A 60 5.84 25.69 0.98
N GLY A 61 4.82 26.01 1.79
CA GLY A 61 4.31 27.37 1.99
C GLY A 61 3.30 27.82 0.93
N TYR A 62 2.68 26.87 0.23
CA TYR A 62 1.61 27.10 -0.73
C TYR A 62 0.26 26.68 -0.14
N ASP A 63 -0.82 27.20 -0.73
CA ASP A 63 -2.19 26.96 -0.22
C ASP A 63 -2.98 26.01 -1.13
N ARG A 64 -2.67 26.01 -2.43
CA ARG A 64 -3.41 25.26 -3.44
C ARG A 64 -2.48 24.46 -4.35
N TYR A 65 -3.02 23.42 -4.97
CA TYR A 65 -2.26 22.59 -5.91
C TYR A 65 -3.11 22.02 -7.05
N ILE A 66 -2.45 21.69 -8.15
CA ILE A 66 -3.00 20.97 -9.31
C ILE A 66 -2.14 19.75 -9.57
N ILE A 67 -2.77 18.62 -9.87
CA ILE A 67 -2.07 17.43 -10.35
C ILE A 67 -1.89 17.58 -11.87
N LEU A 68 -0.64 17.70 -12.32
CA LEU A 68 -0.27 17.84 -13.74
C LEU A 68 -0.25 16.50 -14.46
N GLY A 69 0.08 15.43 -13.74
CA GLY A 69 0.19 14.09 -14.30
C GLY A 69 0.12 13.05 -13.21
N GLN A 70 -0.42 11.88 -13.56
CA GLN A 70 -0.50 10.72 -12.69
C GLN A 70 -0.05 9.49 -13.48
N ALA A 71 0.83 8.70 -12.88
CA ALA A 71 1.22 7.40 -13.36
C ALA A 71 1.05 6.39 -12.22
N GLY A 72 0.43 5.24 -12.51
CA GLY A 72 0.14 4.21 -11.53
C GLY A 72 0.73 2.89 -12.00
N THR A 73 1.36 2.15 -11.09
CA THR A 73 1.89 0.82 -11.36
C THR A 73 1.33 -0.18 -10.37
N ASP A 74 0.73 -1.25 -10.88
CA ASP A 74 0.30 -2.39 -10.08
C ASP A 74 1.35 -3.50 -10.19
N THR A 75 1.93 -3.87 -9.06
CA THR A 75 2.91 -4.97 -8.97
C THR A 75 2.39 -6.14 -8.16
N THR A 76 1.09 -6.14 -7.82
CA THR A 76 0.50 -7.17 -6.98
C THR A 76 0.53 -8.52 -7.69
N ARG A 77 1.06 -9.54 -7.00
CA ARG A 77 1.15 -10.90 -7.51
C ARG A 77 0.99 -11.91 -6.40
N VAL A 78 0.35 -13.03 -6.72
CA VAL A 78 0.28 -14.18 -5.83
C VAL A 78 1.56 -15.00 -5.97
N VAL A 79 2.19 -15.32 -4.85
CA VAL A 79 3.38 -16.17 -4.77
C VAL A 79 3.05 -17.38 -3.92
N GLN A 80 3.31 -18.58 -4.44
CA GLN A 80 3.14 -19.83 -3.69
C GLN A 80 4.44 -20.18 -2.98
N MET A 81 4.37 -20.46 -1.68
CA MET A 81 5.50 -20.99 -0.93
C MET A 81 5.79 -22.45 -1.33
N PRO A 82 7.01 -22.95 -1.07
CA PRO A 82 7.33 -24.36 -1.30
C PRO A 82 6.31 -25.29 -0.61
N GLY A 83 5.85 -26.29 -1.34
CA GLY A 83 4.99 -27.35 -0.83
C GLY A 83 5.78 -28.55 -0.28
N SER A 84 5.08 -29.57 0.17
CA SER A 84 5.67 -30.84 0.59
C SER A 84 5.10 -32.00 -0.23
N TYR A 85 5.86 -33.08 -0.30
CA TYR A 85 5.41 -34.34 -0.89
C TYR A 85 5.28 -35.36 0.23
N THR A 86 4.10 -35.98 0.35
CA THR A 86 3.88 -37.07 1.29
C THR A 86 3.77 -38.36 0.49
N THR A 87 4.76 -39.24 0.63
CA THR A 87 4.73 -40.57 0.01
C THR A 87 4.35 -41.59 1.07
N THR A 88 3.26 -42.31 0.87
CA THR A 88 2.87 -43.46 1.71
C THR A 88 2.85 -44.70 0.84
N GLY A 89 3.52 -45.76 1.28
CA GLY A 89 3.61 -46.98 0.51
C GLY A 89 3.83 -48.20 1.39
N THR A 90 3.50 -49.35 0.84
CA THR A 90 3.75 -50.65 1.45
C THR A 90 4.83 -51.38 0.65
N ALA A 91 5.82 -51.90 1.36
CA ALA A 91 6.81 -52.83 0.81
C ALA A 91 6.45 -54.23 1.31
N THR A 92 6.31 -55.18 0.39
CA THR A 92 6.12 -56.60 0.70
C THR A 92 7.30 -57.38 0.16
N VAL A 93 7.94 -58.16 1.02
CA VAL A 93 9.10 -58.99 0.67
C VAL A 93 8.68 -60.45 0.69
N TYR A 94 8.93 -61.17 -0.41
CA TYR A 94 8.67 -62.61 -0.50
C TYR A 94 9.91 -63.32 -1.07
N GLY A 95 10.54 -64.16 -0.25
CA GLY A 95 11.84 -64.77 -0.60
C GLY A 95 12.93 -63.71 -0.81
N ASN A 96 13.58 -63.74 -1.98
CA ASN A 96 14.65 -62.80 -2.35
C ASN A 96 14.15 -61.61 -3.20
N THR A 97 12.83 -61.43 -3.36
CA THR A 97 12.22 -60.39 -4.20
C THR A 97 11.35 -59.47 -3.35
N GLY A 98 11.57 -58.16 -3.45
CA GLY A 98 10.77 -57.13 -2.80
C GLY A 98 9.92 -56.35 -3.80
N TYR A 99 8.64 -56.18 -3.49
CA TYR A 99 7.72 -55.32 -4.25
C TYR A 99 7.36 -54.11 -3.39
N TYR A 100 7.48 -52.91 -3.95
CA TYR A 100 7.09 -51.66 -3.31
C TYR A 100 5.97 -51.01 -4.11
N SER A 101 4.86 -50.71 -3.44
CA SER A 101 3.76 -49.92 -3.99
C SER A 101 3.56 -48.70 -3.11
N GLY A 102 3.73 -47.51 -3.68
CA GLY A 102 3.59 -46.26 -2.96
C GLY A 102 2.72 -45.27 -3.71
N ASN A 103 1.93 -44.51 -2.95
CA ASN A 103 1.19 -43.36 -3.43
C ASN A 103 1.88 -42.07 -2.95
N THR A 104 2.16 -41.17 -3.88
CA THR A 104 2.76 -39.85 -3.56
C THR A 104 1.71 -38.77 -3.75
N VAL A 105 1.44 -38.01 -2.69
CA VAL A 105 0.53 -36.85 -2.73
C VAL A 105 1.33 -35.57 -2.61
N TYR A 106 1.14 -34.64 -3.55
CA TYR A 106 1.69 -33.30 -3.49
C TYR A 106 0.77 -32.39 -2.66
N ASN A 107 1.32 -31.80 -1.60
CA ASN A 107 0.65 -30.82 -0.76
C ASN A 107 1.22 -29.43 -1.08
N PRO A 108 0.52 -28.61 -1.89
CA PRO A 108 1.00 -27.28 -2.24
C PRO A 108 1.16 -26.41 -0.98
N GLY A 109 2.22 -25.61 -0.96
CA GLY A 109 2.45 -24.65 0.12
C GLY A 109 1.41 -23.51 0.09
N PRO A 110 1.27 -22.76 1.20
CA PRO A 110 0.37 -21.61 1.24
C PRO A 110 0.78 -20.54 0.22
N THR A 111 -0.19 -19.77 -0.25
CA THR A 111 0.06 -18.59 -1.09
C THR A 111 0.06 -17.31 -0.27
N PHE A 112 0.88 -16.34 -0.66
CA PHE A 112 0.83 -14.97 -0.14
C PHE A 112 0.79 -13.96 -1.29
N VAL A 113 0.30 -12.75 -1.02
CA VAL A 113 0.29 -11.65 -1.99
C VAL A 113 1.51 -10.77 -1.74
N ALA A 114 2.31 -10.57 -2.77
CA ALA A 114 3.48 -9.70 -2.76
C ALA A 114 3.27 -8.50 -3.71
N GLY A 115 4.10 -7.46 -3.57
CA GLY A 115 4.04 -6.25 -4.38
C GLY A 115 3.25 -5.12 -3.70
N GLY A 116 2.73 -4.20 -4.50
CA GLY A 116 1.95 -3.06 -4.03
C GLY A 116 1.31 -2.27 -5.17
N HIS A 117 0.51 -1.28 -4.79
CA HIS A 117 -0.05 -0.29 -5.70
C HIS A 117 0.74 1.01 -5.57
N ASN A 118 1.48 1.35 -6.61
CA ASN A 118 2.38 2.50 -6.60
C ASN A 118 1.77 3.64 -7.42
N GLN A 119 1.86 4.87 -6.91
CA GLN A 119 1.34 6.07 -7.56
C GLN A 119 2.39 7.16 -7.59
N ASP A 120 2.65 7.65 -8.80
CA ASP A 120 3.52 8.77 -9.08
C ASP A 120 2.67 9.96 -9.51
N LEU A 121 2.77 11.08 -8.80
CA LEU A 121 2.04 12.31 -9.08
C LEU A 121 3.02 13.45 -9.37
N ALA A 122 2.82 14.15 -10.48
CA ALA A 122 3.41 15.45 -10.72
C ALA A 122 2.43 16.54 -10.26
N VAL A 123 2.89 17.42 -9.39
CA VAL A 123 2.06 18.41 -8.71
C VAL A 123 2.64 19.80 -8.93
N ARG A 124 1.78 20.75 -9.27
CA ARG A 124 2.09 22.18 -9.28
C ARG A 124 1.34 22.89 -8.18
N MET A 125 2.06 23.66 -7.38
CA MET A 125 1.58 24.39 -6.21
C MET A 125 1.38 25.87 -6.56
N PHE A 126 0.43 26.49 -5.86
CA PHE A 126 0.03 27.87 -6.07
C PHE A 126 -0.25 28.54 -4.73
N LYS A 127 0.10 29.82 -4.65
CA LYS A 127 -0.35 30.67 -3.54
C LYS A 127 -1.79 31.08 -3.77
N GLU A 128 -2.51 31.40 -2.70
CA GLU A 128 -3.87 31.93 -2.83
C GLU A 128 -3.84 33.26 -3.61
N GLY A 129 -4.69 33.39 -4.63
CA GLY A 129 -4.76 34.57 -5.50
C GLY A 129 -3.71 34.64 -6.62
N GLU A 130 -2.84 33.65 -6.76
CA GLU A 130 -1.89 33.56 -7.89
C GLU A 130 -2.64 33.23 -9.21
N PRO A 131 -2.22 33.77 -10.37
CA PRO A 131 -2.81 33.40 -11.65
C PRO A 131 -2.84 31.88 -11.86
N GLY A 132 -4.03 31.32 -12.03
CA GLY A 132 -4.25 29.88 -12.19
C GLY A 132 -4.64 29.14 -10.90
N SER A 133 -4.53 29.77 -9.73
CA SER A 133 -4.93 29.19 -8.43
C SER A 133 -6.44 28.91 -8.35
N GLU A 134 -7.26 29.62 -9.13
CA GLU A 134 -8.72 29.44 -9.18
C GLU A 134 -9.15 28.02 -9.60
N ARG A 135 -8.33 27.35 -10.40
CA ARG A 135 -8.57 25.96 -10.83
C ARG A 135 -7.87 24.93 -9.94
N ALA A 136 -7.06 25.40 -8.98
CA ALA A 136 -6.31 24.56 -8.07
C ALA A 136 -7.18 24.09 -6.91
N LEU A 137 -6.87 22.93 -6.34
CA LEU A 137 -7.53 22.39 -5.16
C LEU A 137 -6.91 22.98 -3.90
N SER A 138 -7.73 23.26 -2.89
CA SER A 138 -7.25 23.71 -1.57
C SER A 138 -6.60 22.55 -0.82
N ALA A 139 -5.33 22.70 -0.43
CA ALA A 139 -4.61 21.67 0.31
C ALA A 139 -5.21 21.44 1.71
N ARG A 140 -5.61 22.51 2.39
CA ARG A 140 -6.21 22.43 3.73
C ARG A 140 -7.58 21.78 3.71
N GLU A 141 -8.39 22.12 2.72
CA GLU A 141 -9.71 21.52 2.54
C GLU A 141 -9.59 20.02 2.26
N ARG A 142 -8.61 19.64 1.43
CA ARG A 142 -8.39 18.23 1.10
C ARG A 142 -8.00 17.36 2.29
N LEU A 143 -7.22 17.91 3.22
CA LEU A 143 -6.83 17.23 4.46
C LEU A 143 -7.89 17.33 5.57
N GLY A 144 -8.82 18.27 5.47
CA GLY A 144 -9.91 18.48 6.41
C GLY A 144 -9.49 19.18 7.72
N PRO A 145 -10.36 19.21 8.73
CA PRO A 145 -10.16 20.02 9.96
C PRO A 145 -8.89 19.69 10.75
N LYS A 146 -8.37 18.46 10.61
CA LYS A 146 -7.16 17.98 11.30
C LYS A 146 -5.89 18.12 10.45
N TRP A 147 -5.92 18.96 9.40
CA TRP A 147 -4.80 19.13 8.47
C TRP A 147 -3.46 19.38 9.18
N ALA A 148 -3.44 20.20 10.24
CA ALA A 148 -2.21 20.55 10.95
C ALA A 148 -1.53 19.33 11.59
N LEU A 149 -2.33 18.40 12.14
CA LEU A 149 -1.83 17.15 12.70
C LEU A 149 -1.31 16.23 11.59
N ILE A 150 -2.06 16.12 10.48
CA ILE A 150 -1.69 15.28 9.33
C ILE A 150 -0.39 15.77 8.68
N VAL A 151 -0.20 17.09 8.56
CA VAL A 151 1.03 17.67 8.00
C VAL A 151 2.25 17.35 8.87
N ARG A 152 2.08 17.38 10.19
CA ARG A 152 3.14 17.07 11.17
C ARG A 152 3.47 15.58 11.19
N ASP A 153 2.44 14.74 11.27
CA ASP A 153 2.59 13.29 11.51
C ASP A 153 2.82 12.51 10.19
N GLY A 154 2.47 13.11 9.04
CA GLY A 154 2.50 12.46 7.75
C GLY A 154 1.30 11.53 7.53
N ILE A 155 1.25 10.91 6.35
CA ILE A 155 0.25 9.89 6.03
C ILE A 155 0.90 8.56 5.69
N ASN A 156 0.62 7.56 6.52
CA ASN A 156 1.16 6.21 6.35
C ASN A 156 0.06 5.15 6.26
N THR A 157 -1.21 5.58 6.15
CA THR A 157 -2.38 4.70 6.18
C THR A 157 -3.27 4.92 4.97
N CYS A 158 -3.72 3.83 4.37
CA CYS A 158 -4.73 3.85 3.31
C CYS A 158 -6.16 3.98 3.86
N ALA A 159 -6.33 3.85 5.18
CA ALA A 159 -7.53 4.25 5.89
C ALA A 159 -7.65 5.79 5.87
N GLY A 160 -8.79 6.26 5.37
CA GLY A 160 -9.09 7.67 5.15
C GLY A 160 -9.20 8.48 6.43
#